data_AF-A0A2K9YS27-F1
#
_entry.id   AF-A0A2K9YS27-F1
#
_cell.length_a   1.000
_cell.length_b   1.000
_cell.length_c   1.000
_cell.angle_alpha   90.00
_cell.angle_beta   90.00
_cell.angle_gamma   90.00
#
_symmetry.space_group_name_H-M   'P 1'
#
loop_
_entity.id
_entity.type
_entity.pdbx_description
1 polymer ?
#
loop_
_entity_poly.entity_id
_entity_poly.type
_entity_poly.pdbx_seq_one_letter_code
_entity_poly.pdbx_strand_id
1 'polypeptide(L)'
;MYIRNKISSYLKYYLKLTLSLEKKKITPLRSTAANFLGFAIRFKNNKGKKIALTSTGVLKRTTGQKATISIDMSRLMPRLEWRHHYIDGKPREVPSWSTLTDYEIVSKFNSIIRGQVQYYAPIITYRSTINFLVYIMEYSCYKTLCQKHRISIRKLLKKYGFPLAVKYDDKESGTSKKIELITVKTYWGLLANTIGTIKRIEDSISI
;
A
#
# COMPACT_ATOMS: atom_id res chain seq x y z
N MET A 1 -15.72 -11.75 28.14
CA MET A 1 -14.56 -11.82 29.06
C MET A 1 -14.02 -13.25 29.22
N TYR A 2 -14.89 -14.26 29.21
CA TYR A 2 -14.55 -15.70 29.28
C TYR A 2 -13.41 -16.16 28.34
N ILE A 3 -13.48 -15.83 27.04
CA ILE A 3 -12.49 -16.27 26.04
C ILE A 3 -11.07 -15.77 26.36
N ARG A 4 -10.94 -14.51 26.81
CA ARG A 4 -9.64 -13.91 27.16
C ARG A 4 -8.97 -14.70 28.29
N ASN A 5 -9.73 -15.04 29.33
CA ASN A 5 -9.22 -15.74 30.49
C ASN A 5 -8.82 -17.18 30.13
N LYS A 6 -9.61 -17.87 29.30
CA LYS A 6 -9.28 -19.20 28.80
C LYS A 6 -7.96 -19.23 28.02
N ILE A 7 -7.78 -18.27 27.09
CA ILE A 7 -6.54 -18.12 26.32
C ILE A 7 -5.37 -17.77 27.25
N SER A 8 -5.59 -16.89 28.24
CA SER A 8 -4.54 -16.50 29.20
C SER A 8 -4.07 -17.67 30.04
N SER A 9 -4.99 -18.49 30.55
CA SER A 9 -4.65 -19.71 31.30
C SER A 9 -3.87 -20.67 30.42
N TYR A 10 -4.33 -20.92 29.19
CA TYR A 10 -3.63 -21.81 28.26
C TYR A 10 -2.19 -21.36 27.97
N LEU A 11 -2.00 -20.07 27.66
CA LEU A 11 -0.66 -19.50 27.40
C LEU A 11 0.27 -19.61 28.61
N LYS A 12 -0.28 -19.41 29.83
CA LYS A 12 0.51 -19.48 31.06
C LYS A 12 0.91 -20.92 31.39
N TYR A 13 -0.02 -21.87 31.30
CA TYR A 13 0.22 -23.26 31.71
C TYR A 13 1.06 -24.05 30.70
N TYR A 14 0.73 -23.99 29.41
CA TYR A 14 1.38 -24.83 28.40
C TYR A 14 2.60 -24.16 27.75
N LEU A 15 2.56 -22.85 27.56
CA LEU A 15 3.59 -22.11 26.81
C LEU A 15 4.49 -21.25 27.71
N LYS A 16 4.23 -21.18 29.02
CA LYS A 16 4.94 -20.33 30.00
C LYS A 16 5.02 -18.85 29.57
N LEU A 17 4.01 -18.36 28.85
CA LEU A 17 3.92 -16.99 28.35
C LEU A 17 2.91 -16.17 29.13
N THR A 18 3.25 -14.91 29.42
CA THR A 18 2.35 -13.96 30.10
C THR A 18 1.60 -13.09 29.11
N LEU A 19 0.32 -12.87 29.40
CA LEU A 19 -0.59 -12.12 28.55
C LEU A 19 -0.57 -10.62 28.96
N SER A 20 0.08 -9.74 28.18
CA SER A 20 0.02 -8.29 28.45
C SER A 20 -1.42 -7.77 28.31
N LEU A 21 -1.94 -7.15 29.37
CA LEU A 21 -3.33 -6.68 29.44
C LEU A 21 -3.55 -5.39 28.64
N GLU A 22 -2.54 -4.52 28.59
CA GLU A 22 -2.55 -3.21 27.92
C GLU A 22 -2.66 -3.34 26.40
N LYS A 23 -1.89 -4.27 25.81
CA LYS A 23 -1.88 -4.51 24.36
C LYS A 23 -3.15 -5.19 23.85
N LYS A 24 -4.03 -5.67 24.74
CA LYS A 24 -5.20 -6.50 24.44
C LYS A 24 -6.49 -5.77 24.77
N LYS A 25 -6.67 -4.59 24.20
CA LYS A 25 -7.90 -3.81 24.32
C LYS A 25 -8.99 -4.40 23.41
N ILE A 26 -10.16 -4.72 23.98
CA ILE A 26 -11.34 -5.09 23.20
C ILE A 26 -11.95 -3.80 22.68
N THR A 27 -11.84 -3.57 21.38
CA THR A 27 -12.20 -2.31 20.76
C THR A 27 -13.55 -2.47 20.02
N PRO A 28 -14.58 -1.68 20.36
CA PRO A 28 -15.83 -1.69 19.60
C PRO A 28 -15.60 -1.07 18.20
N LEU A 29 -15.57 -1.93 17.18
CA LEU A 29 -15.28 -1.61 15.78
C LEU A 29 -16.24 -0.59 15.12
N ARG A 30 -17.33 -0.26 15.80
CA ARG A 30 -18.32 0.72 15.38
C ARG A 30 -17.92 2.16 15.71
N SER A 31 -17.28 2.37 16.86
CA SER A 31 -16.86 3.71 17.30
C SER A 31 -15.42 4.00 16.85
N THR A 32 -14.55 3.01 16.99
CA THR A 32 -13.10 3.15 16.79
C THR A 32 -12.59 2.05 15.88
N ALA A 33 -11.54 2.35 15.11
CA ALA A 33 -10.90 1.34 14.27
C ALA A 33 -9.99 0.45 15.13
N ALA A 34 -9.97 -0.85 14.84
CA ALA A 34 -8.96 -1.75 15.39
C ALA A 34 -7.78 -1.83 14.42
N ASN A 35 -6.57 -1.56 14.93
CA ASN A 35 -5.36 -1.66 14.13
C ASN A 35 -4.77 -3.06 14.26
N PHE A 36 -4.58 -3.74 13.13
CA PHE A 36 -4.01 -5.08 13.06
C PHE A 36 -3.12 -5.22 11.84
N LEU A 37 -1.89 -5.67 12.03
CA LEU A 37 -0.87 -5.85 10.99
C LEU A 37 -0.60 -4.61 10.11
N GLY A 38 -1.01 -3.40 10.51
CA GLY A 38 -0.86 -2.18 9.69
C GLY A 38 -2.09 -1.87 8.83
N PHE A 39 -3.19 -2.57 9.07
CA PHE A 39 -4.53 -2.24 8.59
C PHE A 39 -5.38 -1.70 9.73
N ALA A 40 -6.24 -0.75 9.41
CA ALA A 40 -7.28 -0.25 10.28
C ALA A 40 -8.63 -0.84 9.85
N ILE A 41 -9.22 -1.66 10.72
CA ILE A 41 -10.49 -2.35 10.48
C ILE A 41 -11.59 -1.59 11.19
N ARG A 42 -12.67 -1.27 10.49
CA ARG A 42 -13.82 -0.54 11.03
C ARG A 42 -15.13 -1.06 10.44
N PHE A 43 -16.22 -1.03 11.22
CA PHE A 43 -17.56 -1.15 10.66
C PHE A 43 -18.10 0.23 10.28
N LYS A 44 -18.59 0.36 9.05
CA LYS A 44 -19.23 1.60 8.63
C LYS A 44 -20.54 1.80 9.42
N ASN A 45 -20.66 2.95 10.08
CA ASN A 45 -21.93 3.40 10.66
C ASN A 45 -22.89 3.77 9.52
N ASN A 46 -23.63 2.80 9.01
CA ASN A 46 -24.74 3.05 8.10
C ASN A 46 -25.89 3.64 8.92
N LYS A 47 -25.89 4.98 9.09
CA LYS A 47 -27.00 5.72 9.71
C LYS A 47 -28.29 5.70 8.86
N GLY A 48 -28.31 5.03 7.71
CA GLY A 48 -29.48 4.82 6.87
C GLY A 48 -29.62 3.36 6.44
N LYS A 49 -30.83 2.82 6.56
CA LYS A 49 -31.22 1.51 6.03
C LYS A 49 -31.15 1.59 4.50
N LYS A 50 -30.12 0.99 3.89
CA LYS A 50 -30.01 0.94 2.43
C LYS A 50 -30.99 -0.10 1.89
N ILE A 51 -31.92 0.37 1.07
CA ILE A 51 -32.80 -0.46 0.25
C ILE A 51 -32.11 -0.51 -1.12
N ALA A 52 -31.75 -1.71 -1.57
CA ALA A 52 -31.16 -1.92 -2.88
C ALA A 52 -32.19 -2.63 -3.77
N LEU A 53 -32.31 -2.19 -5.02
CA LEU A 53 -33.11 -2.90 -6.02
C LEU A 53 -32.36 -4.18 -6.42
N THR A 54 -33.04 -5.31 -6.39
CA THR A 54 -32.50 -6.57 -6.93
C THR A 54 -32.59 -6.52 -8.46
N SER A 55 -31.78 -7.32 -9.17
CA SER A 55 -31.86 -7.44 -10.63
C SER A 55 -33.26 -7.84 -11.14
N THR A 56 -34.11 -8.39 -10.27
CA THR A 56 -35.49 -8.79 -10.50
C THR A 56 -36.52 -7.70 -10.14
N GLY A 57 -36.10 -6.47 -9.85
CA GLY A 57 -36.98 -5.34 -9.53
C GLY A 57 -37.48 -5.27 -8.07
N VAL A 58 -37.21 -6.29 -7.25
CA VAL A 58 -37.65 -6.32 -5.85
C VAL A 58 -36.70 -5.52 -4.95
N LEU A 59 -37.26 -4.63 -4.12
CA LEU A 59 -36.53 -3.88 -3.11
C LEU A 59 -36.09 -4.80 -1.97
N LYS A 60 -34.78 -5.03 -1.85
CA LYS A 60 -34.17 -5.81 -0.75
C LYS A 60 -33.50 -4.89 0.25
N ARG A 61 -33.85 -5.06 1.53
CA ARG A 61 -33.14 -4.39 2.63
C ARG A 61 -31.80 -5.05 2.84
N THR A 62 -30.71 -4.28 2.82
CA THR A 62 -29.39 -4.82 3.14
C THR A 62 -29.19 -4.83 4.65
N THR A 63 -29.45 -5.96 5.29
CA THR A 63 -29.17 -6.21 6.71
C THR A 63 -27.73 -6.70 6.87
N GLY A 64 -26.77 -5.78 6.81
CA GLY A 64 -25.36 -6.14 6.95
C GLY A 64 -24.45 -4.97 7.31
N GLN A 65 -23.66 -5.15 8.35
CA GLN A 65 -22.52 -4.27 8.65
C GLN A 65 -21.35 -4.73 7.79
N LYS A 66 -21.00 -3.96 6.75
CA LYS A 66 -19.81 -4.25 5.96
C LYS A 66 -18.58 -3.72 6.68
N ALA A 67 -17.61 -4.61 6.95
CA ALA A 67 -16.29 -4.20 7.41
C ALA A 67 -15.59 -3.43 6.28
N THR A 68 -15.05 -2.28 6.61
CA THR A 68 -14.15 -1.51 5.75
C THR A 68 -12.75 -1.64 6.31
N ILE A 69 -11.80 -1.96 5.42
CA ILE A 69 -10.39 -2.08 5.76
C ILE A 69 -9.65 -0.95 5.05
N SER A 70 -8.93 -0.15 5.82
CA SER A 70 -8.04 0.91 5.34
C SER A 70 -6.62 0.69 5.85
N ILE A 71 -5.68 1.47 5.34
CA ILE A 71 -4.30 1.47 5.86
C ILE A 71 -4.28 2.13 7.23
N ASP A 72 -3.49 1.58 8.15
CA ASP A 72 -3.21 2.23 9.42
C ASP A 72 -2.27 3.42 9.22
N MET A 73 -2.85 4.61 9.04
CA MET A 73 -2.09 5.84 8.83
C MET A 73 -1.22 6.19 10.04
N SER A 74 -1.65 5.83 11.27
CA SER A 74 -0.89 6.11 12.49
C SER A 74 0.45 5.37 12.50
N ARG A 75 0.50 4.19 11.89
CA ARG A 75 1.74 3.40 11.72
C ARG A 75 2.51 3.79 10.46
N LEU A 76 1.81 4.15 9.39
CA LEU A 76 2.42 4.41 8.09
C LEU A 76 3.15 5.76 8.03
N MET A 77 2.53 6.84 8.51
CA MET A 77 3.11 8.19 8.44
C MET A 77 4.50 8.28 9.09
N PRO A 78 4.71 7.86 10.36
CA PRO A 78 6.03 7.96 10.99
C PRO A 78 7.08 7.10 10.29
N ARG A 79 6.68 6.01 9.62
CA ARG A 79 7.61 5.19 8.82
C ARG A 79 8.04 5.87 7.54
N LEU A 80 7.15 6.60 6.89
CA LEU A 80 7.48 7.38 5.69
C LEU A 80 8.37 8.57 6.03
N GLU A 81 8.13 9.21 7.18
CA GLU A 81 8.99 10.27 7.74
C GLU A 81 10.39 9.77 8.05
N TRP A 82 10.50 8.65 8.78
CA TRP A 82 11.78 8.02 9.11
C TRP A 82 12.61 7.63 7.89
N ARG A 83 11.94 7.29 6.78
CA ARG A 83 12.59 6.93 5.50
C ARG A 83 12.85 8.14 4.59
N HIS A 84 12.56 9.37 5.06
CA HIS A 84 12.70 10.62 4.30
C HIS A 84 11.89 10.70 3.01
N HIS A 85 10.78 9.96 2.91
CA HIS A 85 9.87 10.05 1.76
C HIS A 85 8.76 11.10 1.96
N TYR A 86 8.46 11.46 3.21
CA TYR A 86 7.34 12.34 3.54
C TYR A 86 7.69 13.19 4.75
N ILE A 87 7.60 14.52 4.65
CA ILE A 87 7.81 15.46 5.76
C ILE A 87 6.82 16.62 5.59
N ASP A 88 6.24 17.10 6.69
CA ASP A 88 5.31 18.24 6.73
C ASP A 88 4.14 18.14 5.75
N GLY A 89 3.58 16.93 5.61
CA GLY A 89 2.45 16.72 4.73
C GLY A 89 2.80 16.54 3.25
N LYS A 90 4.09 16.60 2.87
CA LYS A 90 4.54 16.65 1.47
C LYS A 90 5.56 15.55 1.14
N PRO A 91 5.54 15.02 -0.10
CA PRO A 91 6.60 14.14 -0.59
C PRO A 91 7.95 14.85 -0.58
N ARG A 92 9.02 14.15 -0.21
CA ARG A 92 10.37 14.71 -0.08
C ARG A 92 11.40 13.89 -0.84
N GLU A 93 12.44 14.57 -1.31
CA GLU A 93 13.66 13.95 -1.80
C GLU A 93 14.36 13.12 -0.72
N VAL A 94 14.90 11.97 -1.14
CA VAL A 94 15.83 11.12 -0.40
C VAL A 94 17.26 11.49 -0.79
N PRO A 95 17.94 12.39 -0.06
CA PRO A 95 19.24 12.91 -0.46
C PRO A 95 20.32 11.82 -0.55
N SER A 96 20.21 10.77 0.30
CA SER A 96 21.14 9.63 0.32
C SER A 96 21.18 8.84 -0.98
N TRP A 97 20.17 8.96 -1.84
CA TRP A 97 20.11 8.26 -3.13
C TRP A 97 20.61 9.11 -4.31
N SER A 98 20.97 10.37 -4.07
CA SER A 98 21.48 11.26 -5.12
C SER A 98 22.81 10.79 -5.74
N THR A 99 23.57 9.96 -5.01
CA THR A 99 24.84 9.36 -5.48
C THR A 99 24.65 8.18 -6.44
N LEU A 100 23.46 7.57 -6.48
CA LEU A 100 23.14 6.42 -7.31
C LEU A 100 22.89 6.82 -8.77
N THR A 101 22.94 5.87 -9.70
CA THR A 101 22.58 6.13 -11.10
C THR A 101 21.08 6.41 -11.25
N ASP A 102 20.67 7.12 -12.31
CA ASP A 102 19.25 7.46 -12.52
C ASP A 102 18.37 6.20 -12.61
N TYR A 103 18.91 5.17 -13.25
CA TYR A 103 18.27 3.86 -13.35
C TYR A 103 18.08 3.20 -11.97
N GLU A 104 19.12 3.16 -11.14
CA GLU A 104 19.07 2.56 -9.81
C GLU A 104 18.06 3.27 -8.90
N ILE A 105 17.99 4.60 -9.00
CA ILE A 105 17.02 5.40 -8.24
C ILE A 105 15.60 4.96 -8.62
N VAL A 106 15.26 4.96 -9.91
CA VAL A 106 13.91 4.57 -10.38
C VAL A 106 13.61 3.11 -10.05
N SER A 107 14.57 2.20 -10.21
CA SER A 107 14.42 0.77 -9.88
C SER A 107 14.12 0.55 -8.40
N LYS A 108 14.82 1.26 -7.49
CA LYS A 108 14.55 1.21 -6.05
C LYS A 108 13.16 1.73 -5.70
N PHE A 109 12.77 2.88 -6.25
CA PHE A 109 11.41 3.41 -6.04
C PHE A 109 10.34 2.45 -6.54
N ASN A 110 10.51 1.88 -7.73
CA ASN A 110 9.59 0.88 -8.30
C ASN A 110 9.48 -0.36 -7.41
N SER A 111 10.59 -0.85 -6.87
CA SER A 111 10.59 -2.01 -5.97
C SER A 111 9.82 -1.74 -4.68
N ILE A 112 9.99 -0.55 -4.10
CA ILE A 112 9.24 -0.14 -2.90
C ILE A 112 7.75 -0.01 -3.22
N ILE A 113 7.39 0.67 -4.32
CA ILE A 113 6.00 0.82 -4.74
C ILE A 113 5.35 -0.56 -4.92
N ARG A 114 6.01 -1.47 -5.65
CA ARG A 114 5.52 -2.84 -5.86
C ARG A 114 5.30 -3.56 -4.53
N GLY A 115 6.26 -3.50 -3.61
CA GLY A 115 6.15 -4.15 -2.30
C GLY A 115 4.98 -3.61 -1.47
N GLN A 116 4.84 -2.28 -1.40
CA GLN A 116 3.73 -1.65 -0.65
C GLN A 116 2.37 -1.98 -1.28
N VAL A 117 2.26 -1.84 -2.60
CA VAL A 117 1.03 -2.12 -3.35
C VAL A 117 0.64 -3.58 -3.21
N GLN A 118 1.58 -4.52 -3.37
CA GLN A 118 1.31 -5.95 -3.23
C GLN A 118 0.79 -6.31 -1.84
N TYR A 119 1.36 -5.69 -0.79
CA TYR A 119 0.95 -5.93 0.58
C TYR A 119 -0.46 -5.40 0.88
N TYR A 120 -0.78 -4.19 0.40
CA TYR A 120 -1.96 -3.45 0.79
C TYR A 120 -3.17 -3.65 -0.15
N ALA A 121 -2.94 -3.78 -1.47
CA ALA A 121 -4.00 -3.75 -2.47
C ALA A 121 -5.05 -4.86 -2.39
N PRO A 122 -4.72 -6.12 -2.09
CA PRO A 122 -5.72 -7.20 -2.09
C PRO A 122 -6.79 -7.04 -1.01
N ILE A 123 -6.45 -6.38 0.10
CA ILE A 123 -7.26 -6.36 1.33
C ILE A 123 -8.07 -5.05 1.46
N ILE A 124 -7.52 -3.95 0.95
CA ILE A 124 -8.10 -2.62 1.15
C ILE A 124 -9.42 -2.43 0.42
N THR A 125 -10.36 -1.78 1.10
CA THR A 125 -11.68 -1.43 0.52
C THR A 125 -11.62 -0.21 -0.39
N TYR A 126 -10.73 0.76 -0.10
CA TYR A 126 -10.65 2.03 -0.81
C TYR A 126 -9.31 2.24 -1.53
N ARG A 127 -9.36 2.21 -2.86
CA ARG A 127 -8.21 2.44 -3.76
C ARG A 127 -7.50 3.77 -3.55
N SER A 128 -8.19 4.78 -3.04
CA SER A 128 -7.64 6.13 -2.79
C SER A 128 -6.45 6.13 -1.84
N THR A 129 -6.44 5.25 -0.83
CA THR A 129 -5.34 5.16 0.13
C THR A 129 -4.04 4.65 -0.51
N ILE A 130 -4.15 3.75 -1.48
CA ILE A 130 -3.01 3.22 -2.24
C ILE A 130 -2.55 4.25 -3.28
N ASN A 131 -3.50 4.92 -3.94
CA ASN A 131 -3.18 6.03 -4.84
C ASN A 131 -2.34 7.10 -4.12
N PHE A 132 -2.69 7.42 -2.87
CA PHE A 132 -1.95 8.36 -2.05
C PHE A 132 -0.52 7.88 -1.74
N LEU A 133 -0.34 6.59 -1.42
CA LEU A 133 0.98 6.00 -1.24
C LEU A 133 1.84 6.06 -2.51
N VAL A 134 1.28 5.64 -3.64
CA VAL A 134 1.97 5.67 -4.94
C VAL A 134 2.33 7.11 -5.29
N TYR A 135 1.44 8.07 -5.05
CA TYR A 135 1.70 9.50 -5.23
C TYR A 135 2.89 10.00 -4.40
N ILE A 136 2.96 9.63 -3.11
CA ILE A 136 4.09 10.02 -2.25
C ILE A 136 5.40 9.48 -2.83
N MET A 137 5.45 8.20 -3.20
CA MET A 137 6.65 7.59 -3.75
C MET A 137 7.04 8.17 -5.10
N GLU A 138 6.06 8.42 -5.97
CA GLU A 138 6.24 9.01 -7.30
C GLU A 138 6.86 10.41 -7.21
N TYR A 139 6.28 11.29 -6.38
CA TYR A 139 6.81 12.65 -6.23
C TYR A 139 8.13 12.70 -5.47
N SER A 140 8.35 11.79 -4.52
CA SER A 140 9.65 11.65 -3.86
C SER A 140 10.74 11.27 -4.88
N CYS A 141 10.44 10.37 -5.81
CA CYS A 141 11.34 10.02 -6.91
C CYS A 141 11.64 11.22 -7.81
N TYR A 142 10.62 11.99 -8.21
CA TYR A 142 10.84 13.21 -9.00
C TYR A 142 11.75 14.19 -8.29
N LYS A 143 11.51 14.43 -7.00
CA LYS A 143 12.33 15.35 -6.21
C LYS A 143 13.77 14.85 -6.04
N THR A 144 14.00 13.55 -5.85
CA THR A 144 15.38 13.00 -5.79
C THR A 144 16.16 13.24 -7.08
N LEU A 145 15.55 12.96 -8.23
CA LEU A 145 16.21 13.17 -9.52
C LEU A 145 16.41 14.66 -9.81
N CYS A 146 15.43 15.50 -9.44
CA CYS A 146 15.55 16.95 -9.52
C CYS A 146 16.73 17.48 -8.68
N GLN A 147 16.90 17.00 -7.46
CA GLN A 147 18.01 17.39 -6.59
C GLN A 147 19.35 16.97 -7.18
N LYS A 148 19.46 15.73 -7.67
CA LYS A 148 20.67 15.20 -8.31
C LYS A 148 21.10 16.03 -9.52
N HIS A 149 20.17 16.31 -10.43
CA HIS A 149 20.46 17.04 -11.66
C HIS A 149 20.40 18.56 -11.52
N ARG A 150 20.00 19.09 -10.35
CA ARG A 150 19.73 20.51 -10.08
C ARG A 150 18.70 21.13 -11.03
N ILE A 151 17.62 20.41 -11.30
CA ILE A 151 16.58 20.76 -12.29
C ILE A 151 15.20 20.79 -11.61
N SER A 152 14.26 21.59 -12.12
CA SER A 152 12.86 21.59 -11.65
C SER A 152 12.06 20.38 -12.17
N ILE A 153 10.99 19.98 -11.46
CA ILE A 153 10.15 18.82 -11.85
C ILE A 153 9.64 18.95 -13.30
N ARG A 154 9.23 20.15 -13.72
CA ARG A 154 8.75 20.39 -15.09
C ARG A 154 9.83 20.14 -16.13
N LYS A 155 11.06 20.60 -15.89
CA LYS A 155 12.20 20.39 -16.79
C LYS A 155 12.63 18.91 -16.81
N LEU A 156 12.54 18.24 -15.66
CA LEU A 156 12.79 16.79 -15.54
C LEU A 156 11.79 15.97 -16.38
N LEU A 157 10.49 16.24 -16.26
CA LEU A 157 9.47 15.57 -17.08
C LEU A 157 9.61 15.89 -18.57
N LYS A 158 10.10 17.08 -18.94
CA LYS A 158 10.44 17.40 -20.34
C LYS A 158 11.61 16.56 -20.86
N LYS A 159 12.57 16.21 -20.00
CA LYS A 159 13.77 15.43 -20.36
C LYS A 159 13.50 13.92 -20.40
N TYR A 160 12.80 13.38 -19.41
CA TYR A 160 12.57 11.92 -19.24
C TYR A 160 11.16 11.45 -19.66
N GLY A 161 10.25 12.37 -19.98
CA GLY A 161 8.86 12.07 -20.35
C GLY A 161 7.92 11.91 -19.16
N PHE A 162 6.63 11.70 -19.47
CA PHE A 162 5.59 11.34 -18.51
C PHE A 162 4.74 10.19 -19.09
N PRO A 163 4.77 8.97 -18.52
CA PRO A 163 5.45 8.58 -17.28
C PRO A 163 6.99 8.68 -17.38
N LEU A 164 7.64 8.98 -16.25
CA LEU A 164 9.10 9.15 -16.21
C LEU A 164 9.78 7.84 -16.59
N ALA A 165 10.66 7.92 -17.60
CA ALA A 165 11.37 6.76 -18.08
C ALA A 165 12.87 7.00 -18.23
N VAL A 166 13.66 6.04 -17.76
CA VAL A 166 15.11 6.07 -17.82
C VAL A 166 15.60 4.92 -18.70
N LYS A 167 16.48 5.25 -19.65
CA LYS A 167 17.20 4.26 -20.46
C LYS A 167 18.45 3.81 -19.72
N TYR A 168 18.78 2.53 -19.81
CA TYR A 168 19.97 1.95 -19.22
C TYR A 168 20.46 0.80 -20.08
N ASP A 169 21.78 0.62 -20.10
CA ASP A 169 22.39 -0.50 -20.81
C ASP A 169 22.56 -1.66 -19.83
N ASP A 170 21.91 -2.77 -20.12
CA ASP A 170 22.09 -3.98 -19.34
C ASP A 170 23.44 -4.61 -19.69
N LYS A 171 24.35 -4.61 -18.72
CA LYS A 171 25.68 -5.23 -18.87
C LYS A 171 25.60 -6.73 -19.15
N GLU A 172 24.52 -7.39 -18.72
CA GLU A 172 24.33 -8.83 -18.89
C GLU A 172 23.74 -9.21 -20.26
N SER A 173 22.89 -8.37 -20.84
CA SER A 173 22.19 -8.69 -22.09
C SER A 173 22.63 -7.85 -23.29
N GLY A 174 23.63 -6.98 -23.13
CA GLY A 174 24.19 -6.14 -24.20
C GLY A 174 23.16 -5.24 -24.89
N THR A 175 22.01 -5.02 -24.26
CA THR A 175 20.82 -4.39 -24.87
C THR A 175 20.38 -3.19 -24.04
N SER A 176 20.11 -2.08 -24.72
CA SER A 176 19.55 -0.89 -24.08
C SER A 176 18.09 -1.15 -23.71
N LYS A 177 17.78 -1.19 -22.42
CA LYS A 177 16.43 -1.34 -21.89
C LYS A 177 15.93 -0.01 -21.32
N LYS A 178 14.61 0.06 -21.12
CA LYS A 178 13.91 1.23 -20.57
C LYS A 178 13.17 0.80 -19.30
N ILE A 179 13.35 1.53 -18.21
CA ILE A 179 12.48 1.40 -17.02
C ILE A 179 11.59 2.62 -16.93
N GLU A 180 10.31 2.36 -16.75
CA GLU A 180 9.29 3.37 -16.46
C GLU A 180 8.96 3.37 -14.97
N LEU A 181 8.81 4.56 -14.39
CA LEU A 181 8.35 4.73 -13.02
C LEU A 181 6.87 4.32 -12.93
N ILE A 182 6.54 3.55 -11.90
CA ILE A 182 5.15 3.18 -11.61
C ILE A 182 4.41 4.42 -11.11
N THR A 183 3.34 4.79 -11.81
CA THR A 183 2.50 5.93 -11.48
C THR A 183 1.13 5.47 -11.00
N VAL A 184 0.37 6.39 -10.40
CA VAL A 184 -1.02 6.13 -9.99
C VAL A 184 -1.89 5.63 -11.16
N LYS A 185 -1.58 6.05 -12.40
CA LYS A 185 -2.31 5.65 -13.61
C LYS A 185 -1.95 4.24 -14.08
N THR A 186 -0.68 3.85 -13.98
CA THR A 186 -0.18 2.60 -14.56
C THR A 186 -0.26 1.42 -13.60
N TYR A 187 -0.20 1.66 -12.29
CA TYR A 187 -0.05 0.55 -11.33
C TYR A 187 -1.25 -0.40 -11.28
N TRP A 188 -2.50 0.07 -11.39
CA TRP A 188 -3.67 -0.82 -11.33
C TRP A 188 -3.69 -1.84 -12.47
N GLY A 189 -3.26 -1.45 -13.67
CA GLY A 189 -3.13 -2.36 -14.81
C GLY A 189 -2.03 -3.41 -14.58
N LEU A 190 -0.88 -2.99 -14.06
CA LEU A 190 0.22 -3.90 -13.70
C LEU A 190 -0.20 -4.89 -12.60
N LEU A 191 -0.99 -4.42 -11.63
CA LEU A 191 -1.52 -5.22 -10.53
C LEU A 191 -2.55 -6.26 -11.02
N ALA A 192 -3.42 -5.87 -11.95
CA ALA A 192 -4.38 -6.79 -12.56
C ALA A 192 -3.67 -7.92 -13.32
N ASN A 193 -2.61 -7.59 -14.07
CA ASN A 193 -1.82 -8.57 -14.81
C ASN A 193 -1.10 -9.54 -13.86
N THR A 194 -0.49 -9.03 -12.79
CA THR A 194 0.24 -9.85 -11.80
C THR A 194 -0.70 -10.77 -11.00
N ILE A 195 -1.87 -10.30 -10.58
CA ILE A 195 -2.88 -11.17 -9.96
C ILE A 195 -3.37 -12.24 -10.96
N GLY A 196 -3.57 -11.85 -12.22
CA GLY A 196 -3.95 -12.79 -13.28
C GLY A 196 -2.92 -13.90 -13.50
N THR A 197 -1.63 -13.56 -13.48
CA THR A 197 -0.56 -14.56 -13.58
C THR A 197 -0.48 -15.47 -12.35
N ILE A 198 -0.66 -14.93 -11.14
CA ILE A 198 -0.63 -15.73 -9.91
C ILE A 198 -1.76 -16.76 -9.91
N LYS A 199 -2.98 -16.35 -10.28
CA LYS A 199 -4.12 -17.28 -10.40
C LYS A 199 -3.86 -18.38 -11.42
N ARG A 200 -3.31 -18.05 -12.59
CA ARG A 200 -2.94 -19.04 -13.61
C ARG A 200 -1.89 -20.04 -13.10
N ILE A 201 -0.97 -19.61 -12.25
CA ILE A 201 0.05 -20.48 -11.65
C ILE A 201 -0.58 -21.38 -10.57
N GLU A 202 -1.46 -20.83 -9.72
CA GLU A 202 -2.22 -21.61 -8.72
C GLU A 202 -3.09 -22.69 -9.38
N ASP A 203 -3.74 -22.35 -10.49
CA ASP A 203 -4.54 -23.27 -11.30
C ASP A 203 -3.66 -24.36 -11.97
N SER A 204 -2.39 -24.09 -12.27
CA SER A 204 -1.46 -25.07 -12.86
C SER A 204 -0.80 -26.01 -11.85
N ILE A 205 -0.75 -25.62 -10.57
CA ILE A 205 -0.14 -26.40 -9.48
C ILE A 205 -1.19 -27.31 -8.80
N SER A 206 -2.48 -27.06 -9.04
CA SER A 206 -3.60 -27.83 -8.50
C SER A 206 -4.00 -29.06 -9.36
N ILE A 207 -3.12 -29.50 -10.25
CA ILE A 207 -3.20 -30.75 -11.05
C ILE A 207 -2.12 -31.70 -10.55
#